data_AF-A0A972Y4C0-F1
#
_entry.id   AF-A0A972Y4C0-F1
#
_cell.length_a   1.000
_cell.length_b   1.000
_cell.length_c   1.000
_cell.angle_alpha   90.00
_cell.angle_beta   90.00
_cell.angle_gamma   90.00
#
_symmetry.space_group_name_H-M   'P 1'
#
loop_
_entity.id
_entity.type
_entity.pdbx_description
1 polymer ?
#
loop_
_entity_poly.entity_id
_entity_poly.type
_entity_poly.pdbx_seq_one_letter_code
_entity_poly.pdbx_strand_id
1 'polypeptide(L)'
;VLQLRKTLECIAFAAIAPNRKAYEQFRNTDFTKDFNAKKITTQLNKINKHFYPKPLLPAVRGKDNVWNHAKKESGFLTQKRFEKVYDRLGKYLHADNPWGNDKGLSNFANEYPSFVKQIHGLLALHVTSIITPDFKGVWIVESDSNFAKARIIIAEAAGEFEFTS
;
A
#
# COMPACT_ATOMS: atom_id res chain seq x y z
N VAL A 1 14.80 7.77 8.58
CA VAL A 1 14.27 6.49 9.16
C VAL A 1 12.84 6.66 9.66
N LEU A 2 12.60 7.50 10.69
CA LEU A 2 11.27 7.64 11.30
C LEU A 2 10.17 8.04 10.32
N GLN A 3 10.41 9.05 9.49
CA GLN A 3 9.43 9.53 8.50
C GLN A 3 9.00 8.42 7.53
N LEU A 4 9.96 7.69 6.94
CA LEU A 4 9.64 6.56 6.08
C LEU A 4 8.82 5.50 6.81
N ARG A 5 9.15 5.19 8.06
CA ARG A 5 8.37 4.22 8.84
C ARG A 5 6.92 4.68 9.03
N LYS A 6 6.72 5.96 9.37
CA LYS A 6 5.38 6.56 9.50
C LYS A 6 4.62 6.54 8.18
N THR A 7 5.28 6.82 7.05
CA THR A 7 4.68 6.69 5.73
C THR A 7 4.20 5.26 5.47
N LEU A 8 5.00 4.23 5.81
CA LEU A 8 4.58 2.84 5.67
C LEU A 8 3.40 2.48 6.59
N GLU A 9 3.37 3.00 7.82
CA GLU A 9 2.23 2.86 8.73
C GLU A 9 0.96 3.51 8.14
N CYS A 10 1.05 4.72 7.58
CA CYS A 10 -0.06 5.38 6.90
C CYS A 10 -0.59 4.58 5.71
N ILE A 11 0.29 3.95 4.91
CA ILE A 11 -0.13 3.06 3.81
C ILE A 11 -0.91 1.87 4.35
N ALA A 12 -0.46 1.26 5.46
CA ALA A 12 -1.18 0.16 6.08
C ALA A 12 -2.55 0.59 6.63
N PHE A 13 -2.64 1.77 7.26
CA PHE A 13 -3.91 2.34 7.74
C PHE A 13 -4.88 2.67 6.60
N ALA A 14 -4.37 3.25 5.51
CA ALA A 14 -5.17 3.52 4.32
C ALA A 14 -5.78 2.24 3.75
N ALA A 15 -5.06 1.11 3.82
CA ALA A 15 -5.57 -0.17 3.37
C ALA A 15 -6.61 -0.82 4.32
N ILE A 16 -6.67 -0.40 5.59
CA ILE A 16 -7.76 -0.76 6.50
C ILE A 16 -9.06 -0.05 6.08
N ALA A 17 -8.99 1.22 5.64
CA ALA A 17 -10.18 2.06 5.47
C ALA A 17 -11.31 1.41 4.63
N PRO A 18 -11.04 0.78 3.47
CA PRO A 18 -12.08 0.09 2.69
C PRO A 18 -12.64 -1.16 3.36
N ASN A 19 -11.86 -1.79 4.24
CA ASN A 19 -12.19 -3.04 4.92
C ASN A 19 -12.47 -2.84 6.42
N ARG A 20 -12.76 -1.60 6.86
CA ARG A 20 -12.76 -1.24 8.29
C ARG A 20 -13.66 -2.14 9.12
N LYS A 21 -14.93 -2.32 8.72
CA LYS A 21 -15.90 -3.16 9.43
C LYS A 21 -15.38 -4.60 9.59
N ALA A 22 -14.88 -5.19 8.50
CA ALA A 22 -14.34 -6.55 8.49
C ALA A 22 -13.05 -6.68 9.32
N TYR A 23 -12.20 -5.65 9.30
CA TYR A 23 -10.97 -5.60 10.09
C TYR A 23 -11.27 -5.50 11.58
N GLU A 24 -12.20 -4.63 11.97
CA GLU A 24 -12.67 -4.48 13.35
C GLU A 24 -13.26 -5.80 13.89
N GLN A 25 -14.13 -6.44 13.11
CA GLN A 25 -14.67 -7.76 13.45
C GLN A 25 -13.58 -8.83 13.58
N PHE A 26 -12.63 -8.87 12.64
CA PHE A 26 -11.53 -9.84 12.67
C PHE A 26 -10.60 -9.64 13.88
N ARG A 27 -10.37 -8.40 14.31
CA ARG A 27 -9.49 -8.12 15.45
C ARG A 27 -10.09 -8.55 16.79
N ASN A 28 -11.42 -8.56 16.92
CA ASN A 28 -12.17 -8.93 18.13
C ASN A 28 -11.69 -8.21 19.41
N THR A 29 -10.91 -7.15 19.25
CA THR A 29 -10.22 -6.35 20.25
C THR A 29 -10.10 -4.94 19.68
N ASP A 30 -9.74 -3.97 20.51
CA ASP A 30 -9.59 -2.58 20.10
C ASP A 30 -8.51 -2.42 19.01
N PHE A 31 -8.95 -2.33 17.75
CA PHE A 31 -8.09 -2.22 16.57
C PHE A 31 -7.43 -0.85 16.45
N THR A 32 -7.90 0.16 17.18
CA THR A 32 -7.31 1.52 17.17
C THR A 32 -5.90 1.54 17.77
N LYS A 33 -5.54 0.49 18.51
CA LYS A 33 -4.20 0.27 19.09
C LYS A 33 -3.24 -0.39 18.11
N ASP A 34 -3.68 -0.77 16.92
CA ASP A 34 -2.81 -1.36 15.92
C ASP A 34 -1.92 -0.30 15.28
N PHE A 35 -0.61 -0.38 15.50
CA PHE A 35 0.39 0.50 14.90
C PHE A 35 1.40 -0.24 14.04
N ASN A 36 1.48 -1.57 14.16
CA ASN A 36 2.50 -2.34 13.48
C ASN A 36 2.06 -2.66 12.05
N ALA A 37 2.62 -1.94 11.07
CA ALA A 37 2.27 -2.06 9.67
C ALA A 37 2.35 -3.51 9.13
N LYS A 38 3.38 -4.28 9.50
CA LYS A 38 3.53 -5.69 9.09
C LYS A 38 2.44 -6.60 9.66
N LYS A 39 2.02 -6.38 10.91
CA LYS A 39 0.90 -7.13 11.51
C LYS A 39 -0.41 -6.78 10.80
N ILE A 40 -0.64 -5.49 10.55
CA ILE A 40 -1.82 -4.99 9.83
C ILE A 40 -1.91 -5.63 8.44
N THR A 41 -0.83 -5.60 7.65
CA THR A 41 -0.81 -6.20 6.30
C THR A 41 -1.08 -7.71 6.35
N THR A 42 -0.50 -8.42 7.31
CA THR A 42 -0.71 -9.86 7.50
C THR A 42 -2.17 -10.19 7.80
N GLN A 43 -2.82 -9.38 8.64
CA GLN A 43 -4.24 -9.56 9.01
C GLN A 43 -5.17 -9.18 7.86
N LEU A 44 -4.92 -8.06 7.18
CA LEU A 44 -5.68 -7.66 6.00
C LEU A 44 -5.63 -8.70 4.89
N ASN A 45 -4.50 -9.37 4.69
CA ASN A 45 -4.39 -10.43 3.70
C ASN A 45 -5.33 -11.62 3.96
N LYS A 46 -5.75 -11.84 5.22
CA LYS A 46 -6.74 -12.87 5.59
C LYS A 46 -8.17 -12.43 5.31
N ILE A 47 -8.43 -11.12 5.27
CA ILE A 47 -9.75 -10.52 5.05
C ILE A 47 -9.98 -10.30 3.55
N ASN A 48 -9.01 -9.70 2.87
CA ASN A 48 -9.08 -9.32 1.47
C ASN A 48 -7.68 -9.51 0.85
N LYS A 49 -7.50 -10.54 0.01
CA LYS A 49 -6.21 -10.82 -0.66
C LYS A 49 -5.77 -9.73 -1.64
N HIS A 50 -6.64 -8.78 -1.96
CA HIS A 50 -6.41 -7.69 -2.90
C HIS A 50 -6.39 -6.32 -2.19
N PHE A 51 -6.18 -6.29 -0.87
CA PHE A 51 -6.11 -5.07 -0.07
C PHE A 51 -4.94 -4.14 -0.44
N TYR A 52 -3.82 -4.71 -0.91
CA TYR A 52 -2.62 -3.94 -1.19
C TYR A 52 -2.76 -3.18 -2.51
N PRO A 53 -2.40 -1.88 -2.57
CA PRO A 53 -2.52 -1.08 -3.79
C PRO A 53 -1.81 -1.73 -4.98
N LYS A 54 -2.50 -1.79 -6.13
CA LYS A 54 -1.92 -2.23 -7.40
C LYS A 54 -1.68 -1.00 -8.29
N PRO A 55 -0.43 -0.65 -8.59
CA PRO A 55 -0.15 0.53 -9.40
C PRO A 55 -0.53 0.30 -10.86
N LEU A 56 -1.01 1.36 -11.51
CA LEU A 56 -1.46 1.35 -12.89
C LEU A 56 -0.63 2.31 -13.74
N LEU A 57 -0.66 2.10 -15.05
CA LEU A 57 -0.24 3.07 -16.05
C LEU A 57 -1.41 4.01 -16.39
N PRO A 58 -1.12 5.24 -16.88
CA PRO A 58 -2.16 6.15 -17.35
C PRO A 58 -3.10 5.47 -18.35
N ALA A 59 -4.38 5.86 -18.32
CA ALA A 59 -5.37 5.25 -19.20
C ALA A 59 -4.99 5.48 -20.67
N VAL A 60 -5.10 4.42 -21.47
CA VAL A 60 -4.94 4.48 -22.93
C VAL A 60 -6.28 4.15 -23.56
N ARG A 61 -6.64 4.89 -24.61
CA ARG A 61 -7.87 4.64 -25.35
C ARG A 61 -7.69 3.44 -26.27
N GLY A 62 -8.52 2.43 -26.08
CA GLY A 62 -8.59 1.23 -26.91
C GLY A 62 -9.25 1.49 -28.27
N LYS A 63 -9.18 0.47 -29.14
CA LYS A 63 -9.79 0.50 -30.49
C LYS A 63 -11.32 0.59 -30.48
N ASP A 64 -11.92 0.19 -29.36
CA ASP A 64 -13.35 0.20 -29.04
C ASP A 64 -13.82 1.52 -28.41
N ASN A 65 -12.96 2.55 -28.38
CA ASN A 65 -13.19 3.81 -27.67
C ASN A 65 -13.31 3.70 -26.15
N VAL A 66 -12.94 2.56 -25.55
CA VAL A 66 -12.94 2.36 -24.10
C VAL A 66 -11.57 2.75 -23.53
N TRP A 67 -11.57 3.45 -22.39
CA TRP A 67 -10.35 3.80 -21.67
C TRP A 67 -9.92 2.64 -20.78
N ASN A 68 -8.69 2.17 -20.95
CA ASN A 68 -8.15 1.02 -20.23
C ASN A 68 -6.87 1.40 -19.48
N HIS A 69 -6.75 0.92 -18.25
CA HIS A 69 -5.52 1.01 -17.47
C HIS A 69 -4.74 -0.29 -17.56
N ALA A 70 -3.46 -0.22 -17.97
CA ALA A 70 -2.55 -1.34 -17.86
C ALA A 70 -1.94 -1.42 -16.45
N LYS A 71 -1.58 -2.63 -16.00
CA LYS A 71 -0.82 -2.82 -14.75
C LYS A 71 0.59 -2.26 -14.93
N LYS A 72 1.14 -1.66 -13.87
CA LYS A 72 2.54 -1.26 -13.83
C LYS A 72 3.37 -2.45 -13.36
N GLU A 73 4.38 -2.85 -14.13
CA GLU A 73 5.18 -4.06 -13.86
C GLU A 73 6.39 -3.82 -12.93
N SER A 74 6.90 -2.57 -12.86
CA SER A 74 8.06 -2.26 -12.02
C SER A 74 8.09 -0.80 -11.54
N GLY A 75 9.07 -0.44 -10.70
CA GLY A 75 9.24 0.94 -10.23
C GLY A 75 8.21 1.36 -9.16
N PHE A 76 7.76 0.42 -8.35
CA PHE A 76 6.85 0.64 -7.22
C PHE A 76 7.22 -0.24 -6.02
N LEU A 77 6.69 0.10 -4.84
CA LEU A 77 6.96 -0.64 -3.61
C LEU A 77 6.02 -1.86 -3.52
N THR A 78 6.54 -3.05 -3.78
CA THR A 78 5.76 -4.31 -3.61
C THR A 78 5.51 -4.60 -2.13
N GLN A 79 4.44 -5.33 -1.80
CA GLN A 79 4.13 -5.72 -0.40
C GLN A 79 5.30 -6.44 0.28
N LYS A 80 5.93 -7.40 -0.40
CA LYS A 80 7.10 -8.13 0.15
C LYS A 80 8.27 -7.19 0.45
N ARG A 81 8.48 -6.17 -0.39
CA ARG A 81 9.53 -5.17 -0.17
C ARG A 81 9.14 -4.20 0.95
N PHE A 82 7.88 -3.79 1.01
CA PHE A 82 7.31 -3.00 2.10
C PHE A 82 7.59 -3.64 3.46
N GLU A 83 7.27 -4.93 3.64
CA GLU A 83 7.45 -5.64 4.91
C GLU A 83 8.93 -5.73 5.31
N LYS A 84 9.81 -6.06 4.36
CA LYS A 84 11.26 -6.11 4.60
C LYS A 84 11.83 -4.76 5.02
N VAL A 85 11.42 -3.68 4.36
CA VAL A 85 11.90 -2.32 4.66
C VAL A 85 11.37 -1.88 6.02
N TYR A 86 10.09 -2.13 6.31
CA TYR A 86 9.48 -1.80 7.59
C TYR A 86 10.19 -2.47 8.78
N ASP A 87 10.53 -3.75 8.66
CA ASP A 87 11.31 -4.47 9.68
C ASP A 87 12.72 -3.87 9.84
N ARG A 88 13.39 -3.54 8.73
CA ARG A 88 14.74 -2.94 8.75
C ARG A 88 14.73 -1.58 9.43
N LEU A 89 13.71 -0.76 9.17
CA LEU A 89 13.52 0.56 9.79
C LEU A 89 13.39 0.49 11.32
N GLY A 90 12.81 -0.58 11.87
CA GLY A 90 12.74 -0.78 13.31
C GLY A 90 14.11 -0.91 13.97
N LYS A 91 15.03 -1.61 13.32
CA LYS A 91 16.39 -1.83 13.83
C LYS A 91 17.16 -0.52 14.00
N TYR A 92 16.93 0.45 13.10
CA TYR A 92 17.57 1.76 13.13
C TYR A 92 16.98 2.74 14.14
N LEU A 93 15.81 2.46 14.72
CA LEU A 93 15.19 3.33 15.72
C LEU A 93 15.68 3.05 17.14
N HIS A 94 16.25 1.87 17.38
CA HIS A 94 16.89 1.55 18.65
C HIS A 94 18.27 2.20 18.71
N ALA A 95 18.66 2.66 19.90
CA ALA A 95 20.02 3.13 20.16
C ALA A 95 21.06 2.08 19.71
N ASP A 96 22.22 2.55 19.25
CA ASP A 96 23.31 1.69 18.86
C ASP A 96 24.06 1.19 20.10
N ASN A 97 24.32 -0.10 20.14
CA ASN A 97 25.21 -0.69 21.14
C ASN A 97 26.66 -0.42 20.71
N PRO A 98 27.50 0.23 21.52
CA PRO A 98 28.90 0.50 21.21
C PRO A 98 29.74 -0.76 20.92
N TRP A 99 29.31 -1.93 21.41
CA TRP A 99 29.95 -3.23 21.18
C TRP A 99 29.24 -4.07 20.10
N GLY A 100 28.26 -3.51 19.40
CA GLY A 100 27.47 -4.19 18.38
C GLY A 100 28.08 -4.12 16.98
N ASN A 101 27.50 -4.90 16.06
CA ASN A 101 27.84 -4.84 14.64
C ASN A 101 27.22 -3.59 13.97
N ASP A 102 27.85 -3.11 12.90
CA ASP A 102 27.28 -2.06 12.05
C ASP A 102 25.90 -2.47 11.51
N LYS A 103 24.89 -1.64 11.77
CA LYS A 103 23.51 -1.85 11.28
C LYS A 103 23.37 -1.55 9.78
N GLY A 104 24.41 -1.01 9.14
CA GLY A 104 24.42 -0.65 7.72
C GLY A 104 23.58 0.59 7.44
N LEU A 105 23.60 1.58 8.34
CA LEU A 105 22.79 2.79 8.21
C LEU A 105 23.17 3.61 6.95
N SER A 106 24.46 3.64 6.61
CA SER A 106 24.95 4.29 5.38
C SER A 106 24.35 3.65 4.11
N ASN A 107 24.32 2.31 4.05
CA ASN A 107 23.68 1.59 2.95
C ASN A 107 22.18 1.91 2.85
N PHE A 108 21.50 1.98 4.00
CA PHE A 108 20.09 2.41 4.03
C PHE A 108 19.90 3.85 3.55
N ALA A 109 20.79 4.77 3.91
CA ALA A 109 20.73 6.16 3.44
C ALA A 109 20.85 6.25 1.91
N ASN A 110 21.73 5.44 1.31
CA ASN A 110 21.87 5.35 -0.15
C ASN A 110 20.63 4.75 -0.84
N GLU A 111 19.97 3.78 -0.20
CA GLU A 111 18.72 3.19 -0.73
C GLU A 111 17.50 4.08 -0.53
N TYR A 112 17.53 5.02 0.43
CA TYR A 112 16.39 5.84 0.83
C TYR A 112 15.66 6.53 -0.34
N PRO A 113 16.35 7.22 -1.27
CA PRO A 113 15.69 7.86 -2.41
C PRO A 113 14.96 6.85 -3.31
N SER A 114 15.47 5.63 -3.42
CA SER A 114 14.81 4.57 -4.20
C SER A 114 13.51 4.12 -3.56
N PHE A 115 13.44 4.03 -2.22
CA PHE A 115 12.19 3.71 -1.53
C PHE A 115 11.15 4.81 -1.69
N VAL A 116 11.55 6.07 -1.59
CA VAL A 116 10.65 7.21 -1.85
C VAL A 116 10.09 7.13 -3.27
N LYS A 117 10.95 6.95 -4.28
CA LYS A 117 10.52 6.77 -5.68
C LYS A 117 9.54 5.61 -5.86
N GLN A 118 9.78 4.49 -5.17
CA GLN A 118 8.89 3.32 -5.22
C GLN A 118 7.55 3.56 -4.53
N ILE A 119 7.51 4.32 -3.43
CA ILE A 119 6.26 4.71 -2.78
C ILE A 119 5.46 5.63 -3.69
N HIS A 120 6.11 6.64 -4.29
CA HIS A 120 5.47 7.48 -5.30
C HIS A 120 4.93 6.63 -6.45
N GLY A 121 5.75 5.72 -6.98
CA GLY A 121 5.36 4.83 -8.06
C GLY A 121 4.25 3.84 -7.72
N LEU A 122 4.03 3.56 -6.42
CA LEU A 122 2.92 2.75 -5.92
C LEU A 122 1.63 3.56 -5.80
N LEU A 123 1.71 4.79 -5.29
CA LEU A 123 0.53 5.56 -4.87
C LEU A 123 0.03 6.57 -5.92
N ALA A 124 0.88 7.02 -6.85
CA ALA A 124 0.53 8.09 -7.79
C ALA A 124 -0.71 7.77 -8.65
N LEU A 125 -0.79 6.54 -9.15
CA LEU A 125 -1.97 6.02 -9.82
C LEU A 125 -2.10 4.55 -9.46
N HIS A 126 -3.13 4.19 -8.71
CA HIS A 126 -3.31 2.83 -8.23
C HIS A 126 -4.77 2.43 -8.13
N VAL A 127 -4.99 1.13 -8.13
CA VAL A 127 -6.29 0.52 -7.87
C VAL A 127 -6.27 -0.27 -6.58
N THR A 128 -7.35 -0.15 -5.81
CA THR A 128 -7.60 -0.93 -4.60
C THR A 128 -8.95 -1.63 -4.73
N SER A 129 -8.97 -2.93 -4.47
CA SER A 129 -10.19 -3.74 -4.50
C SER A 129 -10.94 -3.63 -3.19
N ILE A 130 -12.24 -3.42 -3.28
CA ILE A 130 -13.13 -3.28 -2.12
C ILE A 130 -14.20 -4.34 -2.23
N ILE A 131 -14.16 -5.25 -1.27
CA ILE A 131 -15.06 -6.39 -1.21
C ILE A 131 -15.69 -6.35 0.18
N THR A 132 -16.85 -5.72 0.25
CA THR A 132 -17.68 -5.63 1.46
C THR A 132 -19.07 -6.15 1.15
N PRO A 133 -19.91 -6.47 2.16
CA PRO A 133 -21.31 -6.82 1.92
C PRO A 133 -22.08 -5.72 1.17
N ASP A 134 -21.72 -4.45 1.42
CA ASP A 134 -22.42 -3.27 0.91
C ASP A 134 -21.88 -2.78 -0.45
N PHE A 135 -20.65 -3.16 -0.82
CA PHE A 135 -19.97 -2.69 -2.03
C PHE A 135 -18.95 -3.71 -2.53
N LYS A 136 -19.06 -4.05 -3.82
CA LYS A 136 -18.08 -4.86 -4.56
C LYS A 136 -17.59 -4.07 -5.76
N GLY A 137 -16.36 -3.59 -5.68
CA GLY A 137 -15.82 -2.74 -6.71
C GLY A 137 -14.35 -2.43 -6.53
N VAL A 138 -13.91 -1.43 -7.27
CA VAL A 138 -12.54 -0.93 -7.21
C VAL A 138 -12.55 0.58 -7.11
N TRP A 139 -11.58 1.10 -6.36
CA TRP A 139 -11.25 2.52 -6.38
C TRP A 139 -9.97 2.71 -7.16
N ILE A 140 -10.03 3.51 -8.21
CA ILE A 140 -8.85 4.01 -8.91
C ILE A 140 -8.52 5.37 -8.30
N VAL A 141 -7.38 5.46 -7.65
CA VAL A 141 -6.90 6.67 -7.00
C VAL A 141 -5.78 7.25 -7.84
N GLU A 142 -5.92 8.50 -8.21
CA GLU A 142 -4.94 9.29 -8.93
C GLU A 142 -4.55 10.49 -8.08
N SER A 143 -3.26 10.70 -7.89
CA SER A 143 -2.74 11.83 -7.13
C SER A 143 -1.88 12.73 -8.01
N ASP A 144 -1.84 14.02 -7.68
CA ASP A 144 -0.85 14.91 -8.25
C ASP A 144 0.57 14.55 -7.81
N SER A 145 1.58 15.12 -8.47
CA SER A 145 3.00 14.80 -8.23
C SER A 145 3.46 14.99 -6.78
N ASN A 146 2.76 15.85 -6.04
CA ASN A 146 3.07 16.19 -4.64
C ASN A 146 2.13 15.52 -3.62
N PHE A 147 1.18 14.69 -4.05
CA PHE A 147 0.14 14.10 -3.21
C PHE A 147 -0.69 15.12 -2.40
N ALA A 148 -0.79 16.35 -2.89
CA ALA A 148 -1.60 17.41 -2.27
C ALA A 148 -3.08 17.28 -2.65
N LYS A 149 -3.36 16.69 -3.82
CA LYS A 149 -4.72 16.42 -4.30
C LYS A 149 -4.82 14.99 -4.81
N ALA A 150 -5.91 14.33 -4.45
CA ALA A 150 -6.25 13.02 -4.96
C ALA A 150 -7.64 13.04 -5.58
N ARG A 151 -7.77 12.38 -6.74
CA ARG A 151 -9.02 12.07 -7.41
C ARG A 151 -9.29 10.58 -7.26
N ILE A 152 -10.51 10.22 -6.86
CA ILE A 152 -10.95 8.84 -6.76
C ILE A 152 -12.03 8.61 -7.82
N ILE A 153 -11.80 7.61 -8.68
CA ILE A 153 -12.78 7.10 -9.62
C ILE A 153 -13.27 5.76 -9.07
N ILE A 154 -14.60 5.65 -8.91
CA ILE A 154 -15.24 4.45 -8.39
C ILE A 154 -15.74 3.64 -9.59
N ALA A 155 -15.36 2.37 -9.65
CA ALA A 155 -15.93 1.42 -10.61
C ALA A 155 -16.59 0.29 -9.81
N GLU A 156 -17.88 0.11 -10.05
CA GLU A 156 -18.74 -0.88 -9.40
C GLU A 156 -19.17 -1.93 -10.43
N ALA A 157 -19.27 -3.18 -10.01
CA ALA A 157 -19.79 -4.26 -10.85
C ALA A 157 -20.97 -4.90 -10.16
N ALA A 158 -21.98 -5.27 -10.94
CA ALA A 158 -23.15 -6.00 -10.46
C ALA A 158 -22.85 -7.49 -10.11
N GLY A 159 -21.63 -7.98 -10.39
CA GLY A 159 -21.21 -9.39 -10.22
C GLY A 159 -19.82 -9.55 -9.57
N GLU A 160 -19.18 -10.72 -9.71
CA GLU A 160 -17.80 -10.91 -9.22
C GLU A 160 -16.80 -10.08 -10.02
N PHE A 161 -15.95 -9.32 -9.30
CA PHE A 161 -14.86 -8.55 -9.89
C PHE A 161 -13.68 -9.49 -10.17
N GLU A 162 -13.61 -10.04 -11.39
CA GLU A 162 -12.44 -10.80 -11.81
C GLU A 162 -11.30 -9.86 -12.19
N PHE A 163 -10.21 -9.88 -11.42
CA PHE A 163 -8.94 -9.39 -11.88
C PHE A 163 -8.34 -10.46 -12.79
N THR A 164 -8.51 -10.35 -14.10
CA THR A 164 -7.78 -11.22 -15.03
C THR A 164 -6.28 -11.07 -14.76
N SER A 165 -5.64 -12.19 -14.41
CA SER A 165 -4.23 -12.29 -14.04
C SER A 165 -3.33 -11.85 -15.18
#